data_AF-A0A9D5SY09-F1
#
_entry.id   AF-A0A9D5SY09-F1
#
_cell.length_a   1.000
_cell.length_b   1.000
_cell.length_c   1.000
_cell.angle_alpha   90.00
_cell.angle_beta   90.00
_cell.angle_gamma   90.00
#
_symmetry.space_group_name_H-M   'P 1'
#
loop_
_entity.id
_entity.type
_entity.pdbx_description
1 polymer ?
#
loop_
_entity_poly.entity_id
_entity_poly.type
_entity_poly.pdbx_seq_one_letter_code
_entity_poly.pdbx_strand_id
1 'polypeptide(L)'
;MFCEKCGKEIDGNMLVCGYCGHSIPHSQLSQNALERMHQNQRSDESLEINHNAVIRGAGFVLMGLGGVCDLISMTMIGSGSVETFSTLLIVGSVLFGLGMLLAFAFH
;
A
#
# COMPACT_ATOMS: atom_id res chain seq x y z
N MET A 1 10.34 -32.58 -20.60
CA MET A 1 10.53 -31.67 -21.78
C MET A 1 12.00 -31.30 -21.87
N PHE A 2 12.50 -30.75 -22.98
CA PHE A 2 13.91 -30.37 -23.13
C PHE A 2 14.10 -28.86 -23.09
N CYS A 3 15.18 -28.39 -22.47
CA CYS A 3 15.56 -26.99 -22.50
C CYS A 3 16.07 -26.61 -23.90
N GLU A 4 15.45 -25.62 -24.54
CA GLU A 4 15.84 -25.17 -25.89
C GLU A 4 17.28 -24.62 -25.96
N LYS A 5 17.81 -24.12 -24.83
CA LYS A 5 19.15 -23.53 -24.79
C LYS A 5 20.26 -24.55 -24.54
N CYS A 6 20.04 -25.53 -23.67
CA CYS A 6 21.09 -26.47 -23.25
C CYS A 6 20.82 -27.94 -23.60
N GLY A 7 19.65 -28.25 -24.19
CA GLY A 7 19.25 -29.58 -24.61
C GLY A 7 19.03 -30.58 -23.48
N LYS A 8 19.14 -30.17 -22.21
CA LYS A 8 18.94 -31.06 -21.07
C LYS A 8 17.46 -31.26 -20.77
N GLU A 9 17.12 -32.46 -20.30
CA GLU A 9 15.78 -32.77 -19.84
C GLU A 9 15.46 -31.97 -18.58
N ILE A 10 14.28 -31.38 -18.57
CA ILE A 10 13.75 -30.56 -17.50
C ILE A 10 12.29 -30.95 -17.23
N ASP A 11 11.92 -30.78 -15.97
CA ASP A 11 10.58 -31.02 -15.46
C ASP A 11 9.62 -29.89 -15.88
N GLY A 12 8.42 -30.24 -16.33
CA GLY A 12 7.43 -29.33 -16.95
C GLY A 12 6.83 -28.30 -15.99
N ASN A 13 7.21 -28.37 -14.72
CA ASN A 13 6.72 -27.51 -13.65
C ASN A 13 7.75 -26.44 -13.22
N MET A 14 8.89 -26.35 -13.92
CA MET A 14 9.96 -25.40 -13.60
C MET A 14 9.91 -24.16 -14.51
N LEU A 15 9.96 -22.99 -13.89
CA LEU A 15 10.02 -21.67 -14.57
C LEU A 15 11.38 -21.42 -15.24
N VAL A 16 12.42 -22.07 -14.74
CA VAL A 16 13.80 -21.86 -15.13
C VAL A 16 14.51 -23.21 -15.21
N CYS A 17 15.32 -23.40 -16.25
CA CYS A 17 16.17 -24.57 -16.37
C CYS A 17 17.22 -24.59 -15.24
N GLY A 18 17.16 -25.60 -14.37
CA GLY A 18 18.10 -25.76 -13.25
C GLY A 18 19.57 -25.97 -13.64
N TYR A 19 19.86 -26.21 -14.93
CA TYR A 19 21.23 -26.43 -15.40
C TYR A 19 21.88 -25.17 -16.00
N CYS A 20 21.13 -24.38 -16.77
CA CYS A 20 21.68 -23.24 -17.51
C CYS A 20 21.05 -21.90 -17.14
N GLY A 21 20.05 -21.89 -16.25
CA GLY A 21 19.37 -20.68 -15.82
C GLY A 21 18.46 -20.04 -16.88
N HIS A 22 18.19 -20.72 -17.99
CA HIS A 22 17.31 -20.19 -19.03
C HIS A 22 15.84 -20.27 -18.61
N SER A 23 15.10 -19.17 -18.77
CA SER A 23 13.65 -19.11 -18.53
C SER A 23 12.91 -19.97 -19.54
N ILE A 24 11.94 -20.76 -19.06
CA ILE A 24 11.10 -21.59 -19.91
C ILE A 24 9.87 -20.77 -20.33
N PRO A 25 9.50 -20.75 -21.63
CA PRO A 25 8.35 -19.99 -22.10
C PRO A 25 7.04 -20.54 -21.55
N HIS A 26 6.10 -19.63 -21.23
CA HIS A 26 4.79 -19.95 -20.64
C HIS A 26 3.97 -20.99 -21.41
N SER A 27 4.19 -21.16 -22.71
CA SER A 27 3.52 -22.16 -23.55
C SER A 27 3.92 -23.61 -23.22
N GLN A 28 5.07 -23.80 -22.57
CA GLN A 28 5.62 -25.11 -22.19
C GLN A 28 5.39 -25.41 -20.70
N LEU A 29 4.80 -24.48 -19.94
CA LEU A 29 4.54 -24.66 -18.52
C LEU A 29 3.23 -25.42 -18.28
N SER A 30 3.25 -26.32 -17.30
CA SER A 30 2.04 -26.92 -16.75
C SER A 30 1.05 -25.83 -16.29
N GLN A 31 -0.26 -26.05 -16.47
CA GLN A 31 -1.32 -25.16 -15.97
C GLN A 31 -1.10 -24.79 -14.49
N ASN A 32 -0.64 -25.73 -13.66
CA ASN A 32 -0.34 -25.50 -12.25
C ASN A 32 0.78 -24.46 -12.01
N ALA A 33 1.80 -24.42 -12.88
CA ALA A 33 2.88 -23.44 -12.78
C ALA A 33 2.45 -22.06 -13.27
N LEU A 34 1.57 -22.02 -14.29
CA LEU A 34 0.96 -20.79 -14.79
C LEU A 34 0.00 -20.17 -13.74
N GLU A 35 -0.81 -21.00 -13.08
CA GLU A 35 -1.71 -20.58 -12.01
C GLU A 35 -0.96 -20.00 -10.81
N ARG A 36 0.18 -20.57 -10.44
CA ARG A 36 1.04 -20.03 -9.38
C ARG A 36 1.61 -18.66 -9.71
N MET A 37 1.91 -18.38 -10.99
CA MET A 37 2.33 -17.04 -11.40
C MET A 37 1.18 -16.03 -11.37
N HIS A 38 -0.01 -16.41 -11.86
CA HIS A 38 -1.19 -15.55 -11.77
C HIS A 38 -1.60 -15.25 -10.32
N GLN A 39 -1.45 -16.21 -9.41
CA GLN A 39 -1.75 -16.00 -7.99
C GLN A 39 -0.75 -15.04 -7.34
N ASN A 40 0.54 -15.13 -7.68
CA ASN A 40 1.55 -14.22 -7.16
C ASN A 40 1.34 -12.78 -7.69
N GLN A 41 0.94 -12.64 -8.96
CA GLN A 41 0.60 -11.34 -9.56
C GLN A 41 -0.65 -10.69 -8.92
N ARG A 42 -1.61 -11.49 -8.46
CA ARG A 42 -2.83 -11.02 -7.78
C ARG A 42 -2.57 -10.47 -6.36
N SER A 43 -1.47 -10.88 -5.73
CA SER A 43 -1.09 -10.42 -4.39
C SER A 43 -0.55 -8.99 -4.38
N ASP A 44 0.20 -8.59 -5.41
CA ASP A 44 0.65 -7.20 -5.56
C ASP A 44 -0.53 -6.23 -5.79
N GLU A 45 -1.51 -6.64 -6.61
CA GLU A 45 -2.71 -5.83 -6.88
C GLU A 45 -3.62 -5.70 -5.64
N SER A 46 -3.72 -6.75 -4.81
CA SER A 46 -4.49 -6.69 -3.56
C SER A 46 -3.82 -5.86 -2.46
N LEU A 47 -2.49 -5.69 -2.51
CA LEU A 47 -1.75 -4.80 -1.61
C LEU A 47 -2.04 -3.33 -1.95
N GLU A 48 -2.18 -3.01 -3.25
CA GLU A 48 -2.49 -1.66 -3.74
C GLU A 48 -3.95 -1.25 -3.43
N ILE A 49 -4.91 -2.18 -3.55
CA ILE A 49 -6.32 -1.92 -3.22
C ILE A 49 -6.52 -1.72 -1.70
N ASN A 50 -5.78 -2.45 -0.86
CA ASN A 50 -5.82 -2.22 0.60
C ASN A 50 -5.19 -0.89 0.98
N HIS A 51 -4.14 -0.45 0.30
CA HIS A 51 -3.50 0.83 0.61
C HIS A 51 -4.49 1.99 0.44
N ASN A 52 -5.27 2.02 -0.65
CA ASN A 52 -6.23 3.09 -0.91
C ASN A 52 -7.40 3.10 0.08
N ALA A 53 -7.86 1.92 0.51
CA ALA A 53 -8.88 1.80 1.55
C ALA A 53 -8.37 2.23 2.93
N VAL A 54 -7.14 1.85 3.29
CA VAL A 54 -6.49 2.23 4.55
C VAL A 54 -6.16 3.73 4.57
N ILE A 55 -5.68 4.30 3.46
CA ILE A 55 -5.40 5.73 3.32
C ILE A 55 -6.67 6.56 3.48
N ARG A 56 -7.77 6.13 2.87
CA ARG A 56 -9.10 6.76 3.09
C ARG A 56 -9.53 6.69 4.55
N GLY A 57 -9.42 5.52 5.17
CA GLY A 57 -9.75 5.34 6.59
C GLY A 57 -8.90 6.24 7.51
N ALA A 58 -7.59 6.32 7.24
CA ALA A 58 -6.68 7.19 7.96
C ALA A 58 -7.01 8.68 7.77
N GLY A 59 -7.43 9.09 6.56
CA GLY A 59 -7.88 10.46 6.28
C GLY A 59 -9.04 10.91 7.17
N PHE A 60 -10.08 10.08 7.29
CA PHE A 60 -11.23 10.38 8.18
C PHE A 60 -10.83 10.44 9.66
N VAL A 61 -9.94 9.56 10.11
CA VAL A 61 -9.45 9.56 11.49
C VAL A 61 -8.65 10.83 11.80
N LEU A 62 -7.75 11.24 10.89
CA LEU A 62 -6.95 12.46 11.05
C LEU A 62 -7.82 13.72 11.01
N MET A 63 -8.85 13.75 10.17
CA MET A 63 -9.81 14.85 10.10
C MET A 63 -10.61 14.99 11.41
N GLY A 64 -11.04 13.86 11.99
CA GLY A 64 -11.69 13.82 13.29
C GLY A 64 -10.77 14.29 14.42
N LEU A 65 -9.51 13.82 14.43
CA LEU A 65 -8.54 14.20 15.45
C LEU A 65 -8.18 15.69 15.40
N GLY A 66 -8.00 16.23 14.18
CA GLY A 66 -7.76 17.66 13.96
C GLY A 66 -8.91 18.53 14.45
N GLY A 67 -10.15 18.16 14.11
CA GLY A 67 -11.34 18.90 14.57
C GLY A 67 -11.51 18.89 16.10
N VAL A 68 -11.20 17.77 16.76
CA VAL A 68 -11.21 17.70 18.23
C VAL A 68 -10.10 18.57 18.84
N CYS A 69 -8.91 18.60 18.22
CA CYS A 69 -7.80 19.47 18.64
C CYS A 69 -8.15 20.97 18.54
N ASP A 70 -8.83 21.39 17.47
CA ASP A 70 -9.29 22.78 17.30
C ASP A 70 -10.35 23.17 18.35
N LEU A 71 -11.30 22.26 18.64
CA LEU A 71 -12.29 22.42 19.71
C LEU A 71 -11.63 22.61 21.08
N ILE A 72 -10.64 21.76 21.41
CA ILE A 72 -9.88 21.86 22.67
C ILE A 72 -9.11 23.19 22.72
N SER A 73 -8.50 23.61 21.62
CA SER A 73 -7.79 24.89 21.52
C SER A 73 -8.72 26.06 21.83
N MET A 74 -9.92 26.08 21.25
CA MET A 74 -10.92 27.12 21.54
C MET A 74 -11.35 27.14 23.01
N THR A 75 -11.42 25.98 23.69
CA THR A 75 -11.72 25.93 25.13
C THR A 75 -10.56 26.38 26.03
N MET A 76 -9.31 26.37 25.55
CA MET A 76 -8.12 26.73 26.33
C MET A 76 -7.80 28.24 26.36
N ILE A 77 -8.54 29.07 25.63
CA ILE A 77 -8.36 30.53 25.56
C ILE A 77 -8.43 31.25 26.93
N GLY A 78 -8.88 30.58 28.00
CA GLY A 78 -8.89 31.10 29.37
C GLY A 78 -7.72 30.69 30.28
N SER A 79 -6.81 29.80 29.84
CA SER A 79 -5.87 29.11 30.77
C SER A 79 -4.44 29.67 30.81
N GLY A 80 -4.16 30.80 30.17
CA GLY A 80 -2.91 31.56 30.37
C GLY A 80 -1.63 31.00 29.69
N SER A 81 -1.69 29.87 29.00
CA SER A 81 -0.54 29.30 28.26
C SER A 81 -0.68 29.52 26.75
N VAL A 82 -0.21 30.69 26.29
CA VAL A 82 -0.28 31.15 24.89
C VAL A 82 0.58 30.31 23.93
N GLU A 83 1.70 29.77 24.41
CA GLU A 83 2.60 28.94 23.60
C GLU A 83 1.97 27.59 23.26
N THR A 84 1.37 26.93 24.26
CA THR A 84 0.69 25.63 24.10
C THR A 84 -0.53 25.74 23.17
N PHE A 85 -1.26 26.86 23.25
CA PHE A 85 -2.40 27.16 22.38
C PHE A 85 -2.01 27.31 20.91
N SER A 86 -0.96 28.09 20.61
CA SER A 86 -0.47 28.25 19.24
C SER A 86 0.04 26.94 18.64
N THR A 87 0.75 26.12 19.41
CA THR A 87 1.23 24.82 18.93
C THR A 87 0.06 23.87 18.64
N LEU A 88 -0.96 23.80 19.50
CA LEU A 88 -2.12 22.94 19.30
C LEU A 88 -2.94 23.32 18.05
N LEU A 89 -3.14 24.63 17.81
CA LEU A 89 -3.83 25.12 16.60
C LEU A 89 -3.07 24.77 15.32
N ILE A 90 -1.75 24.99 15.29
CA ILE A 90 -0.93 24.71 14.11
C ILE A 90 -0.93 23.20 13.82
N VAL A 91 -0.73 22.38 14.86
CA VAL A 91 -0.74 20.92 14.72
C VAL A 91 -2.11 20.40 14.30
N GLY A 92 -3.20 20.91 14.90
CA GLY A 92 -4.58 20.57 14.53
C GLY A 92 -4.89 20.92 13.07
N SER A 93 -4.54 22.13 12.65
CA SER A 93 -4.74 22.60 11.28
C SER A 93 -3.97 21.78 10.24
N VAL A 94 -2.72 21.41 10.54
CA VAL A 94 -1.88 20.57 9.66
C VAL A 94 -2.45 19.15 9.56
N LEU A 95 -2.85 18.55 10.69
CA LEU A 95 -3.49 17.22 10.70
C LEU A 95 -4.83 17.21 9.96
N PHE A 96 -5.63 18.26 10.12
CA PHE A 96 -6.90 18.42 9.42
C PHE A 96 -6.70 18.59 7.92
N GLY A 97 -5.73 19.42 7.51
CA GLY A 97 -5.38 19.63 6.10
C GLY A 97 -4.85 18.35 5.44
N LEU A 98 -3.95 17.63 6.10
CA LEU A 98 -3.47 16.32 5.65
C LEU A 98 -4.60 15.29 5.58
N GLY A 99 -5.48 15.27 6.58
CA GLY A 99 -6.66 14.39 6.60
C GLY A 99 -7.60 14.65 5.42
N MET A 100 -7.90 15.93 5.12
CA MET A 100 -8.68 16.32 3.96
C MET A 100 -8.01 15.93 2.64
N LEU A 101 -6.70 16.17 2.51
CA LEU A 101 -5.96 15.86 1.31
C LEU A 101 -5.93 14.35 1.05
N LEU A 102 -5.71 13.53 2.07
CA LEU A 102 -5.75 12.06 1.96
C LEU A 102 -7.16 11.53 1.70
N ALA A 103 -8.20 12.15 2.27
CA ALA A 103 -9.58 11.74 2.06
C ALA A 103 -10.10 12.06 0.64
N PHE A 104 -9.68 13.20 0.07
CA PHE A 104 -10.16 13.68 -1.24
C PHE A 104 -9.23 13.41 -2.42
N ALA A 105 -7.92 13.27 -2.23
CA ALA A 105 -6.98 13.02 -3.34
C ALA A 105 -7.05 11.59 -3.90
N PHE A 106 -7.68 10.65 -3.19
CA PHE A 106 -7.83 9.25 -3.58
C PHE A 106 -9.28 8.88 -3.95
N HIS A 107 -10.06 9.84 -4.46
CA HIS A 107 -11.41 9.65 -5.02
C HIS A 107 -11.37 9.74 -6.55
#